data_AF-A0AAW7ZF17-F1
#
_entry.id   AF-A0AAW7ZF17-F1
#
_cell.length_a   1.000
_cell.length_b   1.000
_cell.length_c   1.000
_cell.angle_alpha   90.00
_cell.angle_beta   90.00
_cell.angle_gamma   90.00
#
_symmetry.space_group_name_H-M   'P 1'
#
loop_
_entity.id
_entity.type
_entity.pdbx_description
1 polymer ?
#
loop_
_entity_poly.entity_id
_entity_poly.type
_entity_poly.pdbx_seq_one_letter_code
_entity_poly.pdbx_strand_id
1 'polypeptide(L)'
;MNFTLEGIWQHMRDLGLGALAHANRHAAYAAIENSKWPALSVLQAAHATELLIKARIAQEHPLLIFEQLPRSTKVAGTHLDVKSLFEQGRTIQWVDLPERLWAATGILITNRDKFKEFGKLRNGIQHFAPAPGEVNLGETTLRFVFDVIDPFIHECWGLFAIDYDEDYDSYEYFPSILASHEILFLVSEEAAKHYQYWSIDWSIVNKSYKDEMETRIKKALGTND
;
A
#
# COMPACT_ATOMS: atom_id res chain seq x y z
N MET A 1 -5.68 28.55 -5.26
CA MET A 1 -4.92 27.37 -5.74
C MET A 1 -5.19 27.21 -7.23
N ASN A 2 -4.23 26.70 -8.01
CA ASN A 2 -4.48 26.42 -9.43
C ASN A 2 -5.49 25.27 -9.56
N PHE A 3 -6.54 25.43 -10.37
CA PHE A 3 -7.61 24.43 -10.54
C PHE A 3 -7.09 23.08 -11.05
N THR A 4 -5.96 23.07 -11.75
CA THR A 4 -5.31 21.83 -12.22
C THR A 4 -4.72 20.97 -11.10
N LEU A 5 -4.60 21.52 -9.88
CA LEU A 5 -4.17 20.79 -8.68
C LEU A 5 -5.34 20.28 -7.84
N GLU A 6 -6.55 20.75 -8.12
CA GLU A 6 -7.74 20.29 -7.42
C GLU A 6 -8.01 18.83 -7.78
N GLY A 7 -8.24 17.99 -6.76
CA GLY A 7 -8.48 16.55 -6.95
C GLY A 7 -7.27 15.72 -7.38
N ILE A 8 -6.07 16.30 -7.54
CA ILE A 8 -4.88 15.55 -7.98
C ILE A 8 -4.54 14.36 -7.07
N TRP A 9 -4.89 14.46 -5.80
CA TRP A 9 -4.72 13.40 -4.82
C TRP A 9 -5.50 12.12 -5.18
N GLN A 10 -6.65 12.22 -5.85
CA GLN A 10 -7.42 11.06 -6.30
C GLN A 10 -6.64 10.27 -7.35
N HIS A 11 -6.06 10.96 -8.34
CA HIS A 11 -5.22 10.33 -9.35
C HIS A 11 -3.98 9.65 -8.73
N MET A 12 -3.37 10.29 -7.73
CA MET A 12 -2.23 9.71 -7.00
C MET A 12 -2.65 8.46 -6.20
N ARG A 13 -3.79 8.52 -5.52
CA ARG A 13 -4.35 7.38 -4.78
C ARG A 13 -4.64 6.23 -5.73
N ASP A 14 -5.35 6.49 -6.81
CA ASP A 14 -5.79 5.45 -7.76
C ASP A 14 -4.59 4.77 -8.42
N LEU A 15 -3.55 5.52 -8.78
CA LEU A 15 -2.28 4.93 -9.25
C LEU A 15 -1.57 4.13 -8.15
N GLY A 16 -1.58 4.61 -6.91
CA GLY A 16 -1.04 3.90 -5.75
C GLY A 16 -1.75 2.58 -5.49
N LEU A 17 -3.08 2.53 -5.65
CA LEU A 17 -3.88 1.33 -5.53
C LEU A 17 -3.63 0.34 -6.68
N GLY A 18 -3.43 0.84 -7.90
CA GLY A 18 -2.98 -0.01 -9.02
C GLY A 18 -1.61 -0.64 -8.74
N ALA A 19 -0.65 0.15 -8.23
CA ALA A 19 0.65 -0.37 -7.82
C ALA A 19 0.56 -1.38 -6.66
N LEU A 20 -0.39 -1.19 -5.73
CA LEU A 20 -0.69 -2.14 -4.65
C LEU A 20 -1.20 -3.47 -5.20
N ALA A 21 -2.12 -3.44 -6.17
CA ALA A 21 -2.64 -4.65 -6.81
C ALA A 21 -1.52 -5.49 -7.43
N HIS A 22 -0.60 -4.83 -8.15
CA HIS A 22 0.56 -5.53 -8.71
C HIS A 22 1.50 -6.07 -7.63
N ALA A 23 1.69 -5.33 -6.53
CA ALA A 23 2.54 -5.76 -5.43
C ALA A 23 1.98 -7.04 -4.78
N ASN A 24 0.67 -7.07 -4.52
CA ASN A 24 -0.03 -8.25 -4.00
C ASN A 24 0.08 -9.43 -4.95
N ARG A 25 -0.19 -9.23 -6.25
CA ARG A 25 -0.06 -10.27 -7.27
C ARG A 25 1.36 -10.86 -7.32
N HIS A 26 2.37 -10.01 -7.42
CA HIS A 26 3.76 -10.48 -7.53
C HIS A 26 4.31 -11.07 -6.22
N ALA A 27 3.74 -10.71 -5.07
CA ALA A 27 4.16 -11.25 -3.77
C ALA A 27 3.49 -12.58 -3.44
N ALA A 28 2.21 -12.73 -3.79
CA ALA A 28 1.40 -13.88 -3.44
C ALA A 28 1.61 -15.07 -4.40
N TYR A 29 1.80 -14.80 -5.68
CA TYR A 29 1.87 -15.84 -6.70
C TYR A 29 3.28 -16.02 -7.26
N ALA A 30 3.63 -17.25 -7.63
CA ALA A 30 4.87 -17.54 -8.32
C ALA A 30 4.68 -17.39 -9.84
N ALA A 31 5.56 -16.65 -10.51
CA ALA A 31 5.67 -16.69 -11.96
C ALA A 31 6.81 -17.61 -12.40
N ILE A 32 6.47 -18.61 -13.19
CA ILE A 32 7.44 -19.55 -13.78
C ILE A 32 8.38 -18.79 -14.73
N GLU A 33 7.87 -17.80 -15.45
CA GLU A 33 8.58 -17.04 -16.46
C GLU A 33 9.43 -15.91 -15.88
N ASN A 34 9.10 -15.41 -14.69
CA ASN A 34 9.77 -14.26 -14.09
C ASN A 34 10.10 -14.45 -12.61
N SER A 35 11.29 -15.01 -12.37
CA SER A 35 11.88 -15.17 -11.03
C SER A 35 12.11 -13.86 -10.25
N LYS A 36 11.87 -12.68 -10.85
CA LYS A 36 12.05 -11.38 -10.20
C LYS A 36 10.78 -10.85 -9.55
N TRP A 37 9.62 -11.50 -9.70
CA TRP A 37 8.36 -11.09 -9.08
C TRP A 37 8.47 -10.78 -7.59
N PRO A 38 9.11 -11.62 -6.75
CA PRO A 38 9.25 -11.29 -5.32
C PRO A 38 10.01 -9.98 -5.08
N ALA A 39 11.06 -9.69 -5.85
CA ALA A 39 11.80 -8.44 -5.73
C ALA A 39 11.03 -7.23 -6.27
N LEU A 40 10.31 -7.42 -7.37
CA LEU A 40 9.45 -6.39 -7.95
C LEU A 40 8.30 -6.03 -7.01
N SER A 41 7.74 -7.02 -6.32
CA SER A 41 6.67 -6.80 -5.33
C SER A 41 7.11 -5.84 -4.23
N VAL A 42 8.37 -5.92 -3.76
CA VAL A 42 8.92 -4.96 -2.79
C VAL A 42 8.94 -3.54 -3.36
N LEU A 43 9.43 -3.39 -4.60
CA LEU A 43 9.52 -2.08 -5.25
C LEU A 43 8.12 -1.48 -5.48
N GLN A 44 7.16 -2.32 -5.87
CA GLN A 44 5.78 -1.91 -6.12
C GLN A 44 5.04 -1.56 -4.84
N ALA A 45 5.18 -2.35 -3.77
CA ALA A 45 4.57 -2.03 -2.46
C ALA A 45 5.13 -0.72 -1.90
N ALA A 46 6.44 -0.48 -2.05
CA ALA A 46 7.03 0.80 -1.65
C ALA A 46 6.53 1.96 -2.52
N HIS A 47 6.43 1.77 -3.84
CA HIS A 47 5.89 2.78 -4.73
C HIS A 47 4.43 3.12 -4.40
N ALA A 48 3.60 2.09 -4.19
CA ALA A 48 2.22 2.22 -3.76
C ALA A 48 2.14 3.02 -2.44
N THR A 49 2.91 2.63 -1.44
CA THR A 49 2.94 3.31 -0.13
C THR A 49 3.31 4.78 -0.26
N GLU A 50 4.35 5.11 -1.03
CA GLU A 50 4.76 6.49 -1.23
C GLU A 50 3.67 7.32 -1.92
N LEU A 51 3.02 6.78 -2.96
CA LEU A 51 1.92 7.44 -3.65
C LEU A 51 0.71 7.63 -2.73
N LEU A 52 0.33 6.60 -1.97
CA LEU A 52 -0.83 6.64 -1.07
C LEU A 52 -0.61 7.65 0.05
N ILE A 53 0.56 7.66 0.72
CA ILE A 53 0.84 8.65 1.77
C ILE A 53 0.86 10.06 1.18
N LYS A 54 1.52 10.26 0.03
CA LYS A 54 1.53 11.57 -0.64
C LYS A 54 0.13 11.98 -1.09
N ALA A 55 -0.72 11.05 -1.53
CA ALA A 55 -2.11 11.34 -1.86
C ALA A 55 -2.88 11.84 -0.64
N ARG A 56 -2.75 11.17 0.51
CA ARG A 56 -3.41 11.61 1.74
C ARG A 56 -2.92 12.99 2.19
N ILE A 57 -1.63 13.29 2.07
CA ILE A 57 -1.09 14.63 2.35
C ILE A 57 -1.62 15.67 1.35
N ALA A 58 -1.62 15.34 0.05
CA ALA A 58 -2.09 16.22 -1.02
C ALA A 58 -3.60 16.50 -0.93
N GLN A 59 -4.37 15.60 -0.30
CA GLN A 59 -5.79 15.80 0.01
C GLN A 59 -6.02 16.97 0.97
N GLU A 60 -5.08 17.26 1.88
CA GLU A 60 -5.11 18.50 2.69
C GLU A 60 -4.75 19.70 1.83
N HIS A 61 -3.59 19.62 1.15
CA HIS A 61 -3.17 20.61 0.18
C HIS A 61 -2.07 20.06 -0.74
N PRO A 62 -2.22 20.11 -2.09
CA PRO A 62 -1.28 19.50 -3.05
C PRO A 62 0.18 19.93 -2.92
N LEU A 63 0.43 21.16 -2.49
CA LEU A 63 1.81 21.66 -2.32
C LEU A 63 2.56 21.07 -1.11
N LEU A 64 1.87 20.41 -0.17
CA LEU A 64 2.49 19.88 1.05
C LEU A 64 3.40 18.66 0.81
N ILE A 65 3.28 18.02 -0.35
CA ILE A 65 4.15 16.90 -0.74
C ILE A 65 5.52 17.37 -1.27
N PHE A 66 5.72 18.69 -1.43
CA PHE A 66 6.96 19.25 -1.92
C PHE A 66 7.89 19.65 -0.77
N GLU A 67 9.13 19.19 -0.85
CA GLU A 67 10.24 19.65 -0.03
C GLU A 67 10.75 21.02 -0.54
N GLN A 68 10.78 21.19 -1.86
CA GLN A 68 11.19 22.42 -2.52
C GLN A 68 10.17 22.82 -3.57
N LEU A 69 9.63 24.04 -3.44
CA LEU A 69 8.75 24.67 -4.41
C LEU A 69 9.54 25.54 -5.40
N PRO A 70 9.07 25.68 -6.66
CA PRO A 70 9.62 26.63 -7.59
C PRO A 70 9.53 28.06 -7.03
N ARG A 71 10.59 28.85 -7.21
CA ARG A 71 10.61 30.24 -6.74
C ARG A 71 9.73 31.11 -7.64
N SER A 72 9.02 32.07 -7.05
CA SER A 72 8.17 33.01 -7.80
C SER A 72 8.91 33.78 -8.90
N THR A 73 10.22 33.96 -8.75
CA THR A 73 11.08 34.61 -9.76
C THR A 73 11.36 33.76 -11.00
N LYS A 74 11.01 32.47 -10.99
CA LYS A 74 11.24 31.51 -12.08
C LYS A 74 9.95 31.02 -12.75
N VAL A 75 8.79 31.52 -12.31
CA VAL A 75 7.48 31.13 -12.85
C VAL A 75 6.96 32.29 -13.70
N ALA A 76 6.48 32.00 -14.91
CA ALA A 76 6.03 33.00 -15.87
C ALA A 76 4.65 33.63 -15.52
N GLY A 77 3.99 33.19 -14.46
CA GLY A 77 2.62 33.58 -14.08
C GLY A 77 2.44 33.94 -12.60
N THR A 78 1.22 34.35 -12.24
CA THR A 78 0.85 34.80 -10.88
C THR A 78 0.71 33.66 -9.86
N HIS A 79 0.55 32.43 -10.33
CA HIS A 79 0.40 31.23 -9.50
C HIS A 79 1.31 30.10 -9.99
N LEU A 80 1.70 29.21 -9.08
CA LEU A 80 2.35 27.95 -9.43
C LEU A 80 1.40 27.12 -10.30
N ASP A 81 1.89 26.69 -11.45
CA ASP A 81 1.21 25.70 -12.30
C ASP A 81 1.86 24.33 -12.17
N VAL A 82 1.12 23.31 -12.61
CA VAL A 82 1.55 21.90 -12.59
C VAL A 82 2.86 21.71 -13.36
N LYS A 83 3.02 22.42 -14.48
CA LYS A 83 4.24 22.35 -15.31
C LYS A 83 5.48 22.79 -14.53
N SER A 84 5.40 23.93 -13.83
CA SER A 84 6.51 24.44 -13.01
C SER A 84 6.85 23.49 -11.86
N LEU A 85 5.83 22.85 -11.27
CA LEU A 85 6.02 21.84 -10.22
C LEU A 85 6.71 20.58 -10.77
N PHE A 86 6.39 20.13 -11.99
CA PHE A 86 7.08 19.01 -12.62
C PHE A 86 8.53 19.31 -12.99
N GLU A 87 8.81 20.53 -13.47
CA GLU A 87 10.14 20.90 -13.94
C GLU A 87 11.13 21.21 -12.78
N GLN A 88 10.63 21.79 -11.69
CA GLN A 88 11.49 22.34 -10.62
C GLN A 88 11.09 21.91 -9.21
N GLY A 89 9.94 21.25 -9.05
CA GLY A 89 9.49 20.77 -7.75
C GLY A 89 10.25 19.52 -7.32
N ARG A 90 10.61 19.46 -6.05
CA ARG A 90 11.17 18.26 -5.41
C ARG A 90 10.19 17.76 -4.37
N THR A 91 9.75 16.51 -4.51
CA THR A 91 8.84 15.91 -3.53
C THR A 91 9.59 15.30 -2.36
N ILE A 92 8.91 15.23 -1.22
CA ILE A 92 9.38 14.57 0.00
C ILE A 92 9.83 13.13 -0.28
N GLN A 93 10.88 12.70 0.43
CA GLN A 93 11.45 11.36 0.30
C GLN A 93 10.80 10.38 1.28
N TRP A 94 10.96 9.08 1.02
CA TRP A 94 10.44 7.99 1.86
C TRP A 94 10.63 8.20 3.37
N VAL A 95 11.86 8.57 3.77
CA VAL A 95 12.23 8.73 5.19
C VAL A 95 11.46 9.83 5.90
N ASP A 96 11.01 10.84 5.15
CA ASP A 96 10.28 12.01 5.67
C ASP A 96 8.76 11.84 5.61
N LEU A 97 8.26 10.81 4.92
CA LEU A 97 6.82 10.57 4.74
C LEU A 97 6.06 10.46 6.06
N PRO A 98 6.50 9.68 7.07
CA PRO A 98 5.73 9.53 8.30
C PRO A 98 5.56 10.85 9.05
N GLU A 99 6.63 11.65 9.14
CA GLU A 99 6.60 12.95 9.82
C GLU A 99 5.77 13.97 9.06
N ARG A 100 5.87 13.97 7.71
CA ARG A 100 5.05 14.87 6.90
C ARG A 100 3.56 14.52 6.97
N LEU A 101 3.23 13.24 6.97
CA LEU A 101 1.85 12.76 7.13
C LEU A 101 1.27 13.24 8.46
N TRP A 102 1.98 13.00 9.56
CA TRP A 102 1.55 13.45 10.88
C TRP A 102 1.38 14.96 10.94
N ALA A 103 2.37 15.73 10.47
CA ALA A 103 2.32 17.19 10.53
C ALA A 103 1.17 17.78 9.70
N ALA A 104 0.82 17.16 8.56
CA ALA A 104 -0.24 17.64 7.68
C ALA A 104 -1.64 17.17 8.10
N THR A 105 -1.76 15.96 8.66
CA THR A 105 -3.07 15.28 8.81
C THR A 105 -3.37 14.83 10.25
N GLY A 106 -2.38 14.79 11.13
CA GLY A 106 -2.46 14.17 12.45
C GLY A 106 -2.34 12.65 12.46
N ILE A 107 -2.33 11.98 11.30
CA ILE A 107 -2.29 10.51 11.18
C ILE A 107 -0.88 9.99 11.48
N LEU A 108 -0.81 8.91 12.26
CA LEU A 108 0.43 8.18 12.54
C LEU A 108 0.43 6.85 11.78
N ILE A 109 1.55 6.53 11.11
CA ILE A 109 1.71 5.24 10.44
C ILE A 109 1.78 4.12 11.47
N THR A 110 0.87 3.15 11.34
CA THR A 110 0.89 1.89 12.10
C THR A 110 2.18 1.11 11.79
N ASN A 111 2.78 0.47 12.80
CA ASN A 111 4.01 -0.32 12.65
C ASN A 111 5.17 0.44 12.00
N ARG A 112 5.50 1.63 12.55
CA ARG A 112 6.57 2.51 12.05
C ARG A 112 7.93 1.82 11.88
N ASP A 113 8.25 0.82 12.72
CA ASP A 113 9.48 0.05 12.59
C ASP A 113 9.48 -0.79 11.30
N LYS A 114 8.37 -1.47 10.96
CA LYS A 114 8.22 -2.18 9.69
C LYS A 114 8.32 -1.25 8.49
N PHE A 115 7.73 -0.05 8.57
CA PHE A 115 7.89 0.97 7.52
C PHE A 115 9.36 1.34 7.29
N LYS A 116 10.13 1.54 8.37
CA LYS A 116 11.55 1.86 8.29
C LYS A 116 12.38 0.70 7.73
N GLU A 117 12.13 -0.52 8.18
CA GLU A 117 12.80 -1.73 7.71
C GLU A 117 12.52 -1.99 6.23
N PHE A 118 11.25 -1.87 5.82
CA PHE A 118 10.85 -2.02 4.43
C PHE A 118 11.50 -0.98 3.51
N GLY A 119 11.64 0.26 3.99
CA GLY A 119 12.38 1.31 3.29
C GLY A 119 13.85 0.94 3.03
N LYS A 120 14.52 0.31 4.00
CA LYS A 120 15.90 -0.19 3.82
C LYS A 120 15.94 -1.33 2.81
N LEU A 121 15.01 -2.28 2.90
CA LEU A 121 14.91 -3.40 1.97
C LEU A 121 14.72 -2.92 0.53
N ARG A 122 13.74 -2.03 0.31
CA ARG A 122 13.50 -1.40 -1.00
C ARG A 122 14.75 -0.71 -1.52
N ASN A 123 15.45 0.04 -0.67
CA ASN A 123 16.66 0.75 -1.10
C ASN A 123 17.76 -0.23 -1.54
N GLY A 124 17.93 -1.33 -0.79
CA GLY A 124 18.85 -2.41 -1.17
C GLY A 124 18.50 -3.01 -2.53
N ILE A 125 17.24 -3.41 -2.73
CA ILE A 125 16.77 -4.02 -3.98
C ILE A 125 16.89 -3.05 -5.16
N GLN A 126 16.50 -1.79 -5.00
CA GLN A 126 16.54 -0.80 -6.07
C GLN A 126 17.96 -0.54 -6.57
N HIS A 127 18.95 -0.52 -5.68
CA HIS A 127 20.32 -0.17 -6.04
C HIS A 127 21.21 -1.38 -6.34
N PHE A 128 20.92 -2.54 -5.76
CA PHE A 128 21.82 -3.70 -5.81
C PHE A 128 21.14 -5.02 -6.21
N ALA A 129 19.82 -5.01 -6.46
CA ALA A 129 18.99 -6.21 -6.57
C ALA A 129 19.01 -7.06 -5.27
N PRO A 130 18.21 -8.14 -5.17
CA PRO A 130 18.26 -9.02 -4.01
C PRO A 130 19.63 -9.67 -3.84
N ALA A 131 20.15 -9.66 -2.61
CA ALA A 131 21.32 -10.45 -2.26
C ALA A 131 20.99 -11.96 -2.37
N PRO A 132 21.97 -12.83 -2.70
CA PRO A 132 21.77 -14.27 -2.66
C PRO A 132 21.52 -14.74 -1.21
N GLY A 133 20.42 -15.45 -0.99
CA GLY A 133 20.11 -16.10 0.29
C GLY A 133 18.99 -15.45 1.11
N GLU A 134 18.07 -16.32 1.55
CA GLU A 134 17.28 -16.30 2.80
C GLU A 134 16.29 -15.18 3.15
N VAL A 135 15.79 -14.38 2.21
CA VAL A 135 14.56 -13.61 2.47
C VAL A 135 13.47 -14.03 1.51
N ASN A 136 12.37 -14.58 2.04
CA ASN A 136 11.13 -14.69 1.30
C ASN A 136 10.56 -13.27 1.09
N LEU A 137 10.93 -12.65 -0.03
CA LEU A 137 10.54 -11.28 -0.37
C LEU A 137 9.03 -11.16 -0.60
N GLY A 138 8.38 -12.23 -1.09
CA GLY A 138 6.93 -12.25 -1.27
C GLY A 138 6.23 -12.14 0.07
N GLU A 139 6.52 -13.04 1.01
CA GLU A 139 5.96 -12.99 2.36
C GLU A 139 6.29 -11.68 3.08
N THR A 140 7.54 -11.21 2.99
CA THR A 140 7.96 -9.92 3.58
C THR A 140 7.11 -8.76 3.03
N THR A 141 6.81 -8.78 1.73
CA THR A 141 5.97 -7.77 1.08
C THR A 141 4.53 -7.87 1.55
N LEU A 142 3.94 -9.07 1.60
CA LEU A 142 2.56 -9.25 2.09
C LEU A 142 2.42 -8.79 3.54
N ARG A 143 3.37 -9.15 4.41
CA ARG A 143 3.38 -8.66 5.79
C ARG A 143 3.42 -7.14 5.84
N PHE A 144 4.29 -6.50 5.06
CA PHE A 144 4.32 -5.04 4.99
C PHE A 144 3.00 -4.44 4.49
N VAL A 145 2.40 -5.01 3.44
CA VAL A 145 1.10 -4.57 2.93
C VAL A 145 0.04 -4.61 4.03
N PHE A 146 -0.15 -5.76 4.68
CA PHE A 146 -1.27 -5.94 5.61
C PHE A 146 -1.02 -5.36 7.01
N ASP A 147 0.25 -5.17 7.39
CA ASP A 147 0.61 -4.56 8.68
C ASP A 147 0.72 -3.02 8.62
N VAL A 148 0.87 -2.44 7.43
CA VAL A 148 1.14 -0.99 7.24
C VAL A 148 0.18 -0.35 6.26
N ILE A 149 0.06 -0.89 5.04
CA ILE A 149 -0.74 -0.27 3.97
C ILE A 149 -2.23 -0.48 4.21
N ASP A 150 -2.66 -1.71 4.51
CA ASP A 150 -4.07 -2.08 4.73
C ASP A 150 -4.73 -1.22 5.82
N PRO A 151 -4.20 -1.12 7.06
CA PRO A 151 -4.78 -0.24 8.06
C PRO A 151 -4.74 1.24 7.65
N PHE A 152 -3.71 1.68 6.93
CA PHE A 152 -3.58 3.07 6.49
C PHE A 152 -4.65 3.45 5.46
N ILE A 153 -4.86 2.64 4.41
CA ILE A 153 -5.87 2.93 3.38
C ILE A 153 -7.29 2.78 3.93
N HIS A 154 -7.48 1.89 4.91
CA HIS A 154 -8.74 1.73 5.62
C HIS A 154 -9.07 2.97 6.45
N GLU A 155 -8.13 3.46 7.26
CA GLU A 155 -8.31 4.68 8.05
C GLU A 155 -8.56 5.91 7.16
N CYS A 156 -7.85 6.01 6.03
CA CYS A 156 -7.93 7.19 5.18
C CYS A 156 -9.18 7.22 4.29
N TRP A 157 -9.59 6.08 3.75
CA TRP A 157 -10.60 6.03 2.67
C TRP A 157 -11.59 4.86 2.81
N GLY A 158 -11.55 4.08 3.87
CA GLY A 158 -12.42 2.91 4.05
C GLY A 158 -12.15 1.78 3.05
N LEU A 159 -10.95 1.74 2.49
CA LEU A 159 -10.52 0.73 1.51
C LEU A 159 -9.86 -0.46 2.21
N PHE A 160 -9.75 -1.60 1.51
CA PHE A 160 -9.17 -2.83 2.05
C PHE A 160 -8.15 -3.40 1.07
N ALA A 161 -6.95 -3.74 1.55
CA ALA A 161 -5.86 -4.22 0.69
C ALA A 161 -6.19 -5.58 0.04
N ILE A 162 -7.07 -6.36 0.66
CA ILE A 162 -7.55 -7.65 0.12
C ILE A 162 -8.31 -7.49 -1.21
N ASP A 163 -8.90 -6.32 -1.47
CA ASP A 163 -9.65 -6.02 -2.70
C ASP A 163 -8.75 -5.59 -3.86
N TYR A 164 -7.44 -5.52 -3.64
CA TYR A 164 -6.45 -5.12 -4.63
C TYR A 164 -5.53 -6.30 -4.95
N ASP A 165 -6.02 -7.24 -5.74
CA ASP A 165 -5.26 -8.26 -6.46
C ASP A 165 -5.70 -8.20 -7.92
N GLU A 166 -4.80 -8.37 -8.89
CA GLU A 166 -5.14 -8.35 -10.33
C GLU A 166 -5.90 -9.61 -10.77
N ASP A 167 -6.21 -10.51 -9.83
CA ASP A 167 -7.06 -11.67 -10.07
C ASP A 167 -8.53 -11.26 -9.99
N TYR A 168 -9.23 -11.36 -11.12
CA TYR A 168 -10.64 -11.01 -11.23
C TYR A 168 -11.56 -12.11 -10.68
N ASP A 169 -11.02 -13.27 -10.27
CA ASP A 169 -11.81 -14.42 -9.85
C ASP A 169 -11.89 -14.55 -8.31
N SER A 170 -13.07 -14.18 -7.78
CA SER A 170 -13.75 -14.72 -6.57
C SER A 170 -13.01 -14.81 -5.21
N TYR A 171 -11.85 -14.18 -5.02
CA TYR A 171 -11.06 -14.26 -3.77
C TYR A 171 -10.66 -15.71 -3.38
N GLU A 172 -10.55 -16.63 -4.33
CA GLU A 172 -10.32 -18.05 -4.02
C GLU A 172 -8.91 -18.30 -3.44
N TYR A 173 -7.88 -17.72 -4.06
CA TYR A 173 -6.48 -18.04 -3.77
C TYR A 173 -5.77 -17.01 -2.90
N PHE A 174 -6.06 -15.71 -3.09
CA PHE A 174 -5.31 -14.67 -2.38
C PHE A 174 -5.45 -14.74 -0.84
N PRO A 175 -6.67 -14.85 -0.27
CA PRO A 175 -6.85 -15.09 1.18
C PRO A 175 -6.16 -16.37 1.66
N SER A 176 -6.12 -17.41 0.82
CA SER A 176 -5.47 -18.69 1.12
C SER A 176 -3.96 -18.56 1.29
N ILE A 177 -3.34 -17.74 0.46
CA ILE A 177 -1.91 -17.43 0.56
C ILE A 177 -1.63 -16.65 1.86
N LEU A 178 -2.45 -15.64 2.19
CA LEU A 178 -2.32 -14.88 3.44
C LEU A 178 -2.49 -15.78 4.67
N ALA A 179 -3.48 -16.68 4.65
CA ALA A 179 -3.73 -17.64 5.72
C ALA A 179 -2.57 -18.63 5.90
N SER A 180 -1.96 -19.10 4.81
CA SER A 180 -0.81 -20.02 4.87
C SER A 180 0.42 -19.41 5.57
N HIS A 181 0.52 -18.07 5.55
CA HIS A 181 1.55 -17.30 6.26
C HIS A 181 1.04 -16.68 7.58
N GLU A 182 -0.21 -16.95 7.95
CA GLU A 182 -0.91 -16.40 9.12
C GLU A 182 -0.86 -14.86 9.17
N ILE A 183 -0.98 -14.24 8.01
CA ILE A 183 -1.05 -12.78 7.87
C ILE A 183 -2.49 -12.35 8.11
N LEU A 184 -2.70 -11.54 9.15
CA LEU A 184 -4.00 -10.95 9.45
C LEU A 184 -4.27 -9.81 8.46
N PHE A 185 -5.49 -9.75 7.94
CA PHE A 185 -5.92 -8.71 7.02
C PHE A 185 -7.29 -8.17 7.40
N LEU A 186 -7.58 -6.92 7.03
CA LEU A 186 -8.93 -6.37 7.14
C LEU A 186 -9.79 -6.99 6.04
N VAL A 187 -11.03 -7.35 6.40
CA VAL A 187 -11.96 -8.04 5.50
C VAL A 187 -13.01 -7.02 5.04
N SER A 188 -13.09 -6.81 3.72
CA SER A 188 -14.13 -6.01 3.11
C SER A 188 -15.47 -6.77 3.10
N GLU A 189 -16.58 -6.04 2.93
CA GLU A 189 -17.89 -6.68 2.76
C GLU A 189 -17.92 -7.62 1.55
N GLU A 190 -17.29 -7.23 0.43
CA GLU A 190 -17.23 -8.03 -0.78
C GLU A 190 -16.38 -9.29 -0.61
N ALA A 191 -15.20 -9.20 0.00
CA ALA A 191 -14.38 -10.36 0.31
C ALA A 191 -15.13 -11.31 1.27
N ALA A 192 -15.83 -10.75 2.27
CA ALA A 192 -16.62 -11.54 3.21
C ALA A 192 -17.78 -12.26 2.55
N LYS A 193 -18.50 -11.67 1.58
CA LYS A 193 -19.57 -12.35 0.83
C LYS A 193 -19.09 -13.59 0.07
N HIS A 194 -17.80 -13.61 -0.29
CA HIS A 194 -17.18 -14.69 -1.04
C HIS A 194 -16.35 -15.64 -0.17
N TYR A 195 -16.42 -15.53 1.17
CA TYR A 195 -15.57 -16.31 2.09
C TYR A 195 -15.68 -17.84 1.92
N GLN A 196 -16.84 -18.32 1.47
CA GLN A 196 -17.10 -19.73 1.19
C GLN A 196 -16.27 -20.29 0.02
N TYR A 197 -15.73 -19.42 -0.82
CA TYR A 197 -14.86 -19.79 -1.94
C TYR A 197 -13.37 -19.70 -1.59
N TRP A 198 -13.02 -19.20 -0.39
CA TRP A 198 -11.62 -19.14 0.02
C TRP A 198 -11.09 -20.57 0.19
N SER A 199 -10.05 -20.92 -0.57
CA SER A 199 -9.37 -22.22 -0.52
C SER A 199 -8.44 -22.38 0.71
N ILE A 200 -8.93 -22.03 1.90
CA ILE A 200 -8.19 -22.09 3.15
C ILE A 200 -8.49 -23.41 3.86
N ASP A 201 -7.45 -24.18 4.17
CA ASP A 201 -7.54 -25.24 5.17
C ASP A 201 -7.43 -24.64 6.58
N TRP A 202 -8.57 -24.35 7.20
CA TRP A 202 -8.63 -23.79 8.56
C TRP A 202 -8.13 -24.75 9.66
N SER A 203 -7.83 -26.01 9.33
CA SER A 203 -7.34 -26.99 10.31
C SER A 203 -5.83 -26.91 10.53
N ILE A 204 -5.08 -26.31 9.58
CA ILE A 204 -3.62 -26.23 9.64
C ILE A 204 -3.10 -24.88 10.17
N VAL A 205 -3.95 -23.86 10.24
CA VAL A 205 -3.59 -22.55 10.80
C VAL A 205 -3.74 -22.55 12.33
N ASN A 206 -3.00 -21.69 12.99
CA ASN A 206 -3.10 -21.48 14.43
C ASN A 206 -4.52 -21.08 14.83
N LYS A 207 -4.99 -21.65 15.94
CA LYS A 207 -6.34 -21.38 16.46
C LYS A 207 -6.60 -19.89 16.66
N SER A 208 -5.64 -19.15 17.21
CA SER A 208 -5.78 -17.69 17.42
C SER A 208 -5.92 -16.91 16.12
N TYR A 209 -5.22 -17.34 15.06
CA TYR A 209 -5.36 -16.73 13.73
C TYR A 209 -6.76 -16.97 13.17
N LYS A 210 -7.22 -18.23 13.22
CA LYS A 210 -8.55 -18.62 12.78
C LYS A 210 -9.64 -17.84 13.51
N ASP A 211 -9.61 -17.82 14.85
CA ASP A 211 -10.63 -17.18 15.68
C ASP A 211 -10.72 -15.66 15.37
N GLU A 212 -9.57 -15.00 15.16
CA GLU A 212 -9.50 -13.58 14.77
C GLU A 212 -10.08 -13.35 13.36
N MET A 213 -9.70 -14.18 12.38
CA MET A 213 -10.22 -14.04 11.01
C MET A 213 -11.72 -14.31 10.93
N GLU A 214 -12.25 -15.32 11.63
CA GLU A 214 -13.69 -15.57 11.74
C GLU A 214 -14.43 -14.36 12.32
N THR A 215 -13.85 -13.72 13.34
CA THR A 215 -14.41 -12.49 13.94
C THR A 215 -14.47 -11.36 12.90
N ARG A 216 -13.41 -11.17 12.11
CA ARG A 216 -13.38 -10.13 11.05
C ARG A 216 -14.38 -10.40 9.94
N ILE A 217 -14.52 -11.65 9.50
CA ILE A 217 -15.50 -12.05 8.48
C ILE A 217 -16.92 -11.78 8.96
N LYS A 218 -17.28 -12.23 10.17
CA LYS A 218 -18.60 -11.99 10.78
C LYS A 218 -18.92 -10.51 10.89
N LYS A 219 -17.94 -9.72 11.36
CA LYS A 219 -18.06 -8.26 11.46
C LYS A 219 -18.33 -7.62 10.10
N ALA A 220 -17.62 -8.04 9.05
CA ALA A 220 -17.81 -7.54 7.70
C ALA A 220 -19.17 -7.91 7.09
N LEU A 221 -19.73 -9.07 7.45
CA LEU A 221 -21.08 -9.49 7.06
C LEU A 221 -22.21 -8.79 7.86
N GLY A 222 -21.87 -8.02 8.89
CA GLY A 222 -22.86 -7.42 9.79
C GLY A 222 -23.59 -8.45 10.67
N THR A 223 -23.10 -9.68 10.75
CA THR A 223 -23.61 -10.72 11.65
C THR A 223 -22.92 -10.55 12.99
N ASN A 224 -23.52 -9.76 13.89
CA ASN A 224 -23.11 -9.75 15.30
C ASN A 224 -23.84 -10.91 16.01
N ASP A 225 -23.08 -11.77 16.70
CA ASP A 225 -23.61 -12.67 17.72
C ASP A 225 -23.99 -11.90 18.99
#